data_AF-A0A261FWU5-F1
#
_entry.id   AF-A0A261FWU5-F1
#
_cell.length_a   1.000
_cell.length_b   1.000
_cell.length_c   1.000
_cell.angle_alpha   90.00
_cell.angle_beta   90.00
_cell.angle_gamma   90.00
#
_symmetry.space_group_name_H-M   'P 1'
#
loop_
_entity.id
_entity.type
_entity.pdbx_description
1 polymer ?
#
loop_
_entity_poly.entity_id
_entity_poly.type
_entity_poly.pdbx_seq_one_letter_code
_entity_poly.pdbx_strand_id
1 'polypeptide(L)'
;MSQQILQVDQAMLETTLDRMVRRSVEETLNAMLDAEADEITGAARYERSGDRKAYRAGHYKRDLTVKAGKMSLKVPKLKGAV
;
A
#
# COMPACT_ATOMS: atom_id res chain seq x y z
N MET A 1 39.38 -13.20 28.18
CA MET A 1 38.21 -12.32 28.02
C MET A 1 37.81 -12.32 26.55
N SER A 2 36.92 -13.21 26.12
CA SER A 2 36.51 -13.32 24.72
C SER A 2 35.48 -12.25 24.40
N GLN A 3 35.89 -11.24 23.62
CA GLN A 3 34.98 -10.26 23.03
C GLN A 3 34.05 -10.99 22.06
N GLN A 4 32.79 -11.18 22.45
CA GLN A 4 31.77 -11.78 21.61
C GLN A 4 31.39 -10.74 20.53
N ILE A 5 32.15 -10.71 19.44
CA ILE A 5 31.84 -9.91 18.27
C ILE A 5 30.60 -10.54 17.65
N LEU A 6 29.45 -9.88 17.79
CA LEU A 6 28.22 -10.24 17.10
C LEU A 6 28.51 -10.26 15.60
N GLN A 7 28.63 -11.45 15.01
CA GLN A 7 28.62 -11.61 13.56
C GLN A 7 27.19 -11.36 13.08
N VAL A 8 26.95 -10.18 12.52
CA VAL A 8 25.70 -9.85 11.85
C VAL A 8 25.78 -10.40 10.43
N ASP A 9 24.95 -11.40 10.13
CA ASP A 9 24.72 -11.85 8.76
C ASP A 9 23.87 -10.80 8.03
N GLN A 10 24.53 -10.01 7.19
CA GLN A 10 23.91 -8.94 6.41
C GLN A 10 22.80 -9.45 5.49
N ALA A 11 22.97 -10.62 4.87
CA ALA A 11 21.98 -11.18 3.95
C ALA A 11 20.71 -11.63 4.70
N MET A 12 20.90 -12.20 5.90
CA MET A 12 19.80 -12.58 6.79
C MET A 12 19.05 -11.34 7.30
N LEU A 13 19.78 -10.28 7.64
CA LEU A 13 19.21 -9.00 8.08
C LEU A 13 18.37 -8.34 6.98
N GLU A 14 18.91 -8.22 5.76
CA GLU A 14 18.21 -7.64 4.61
C GLU A 14 16.93 -8.41 4.30
N THR A 15 16.99 -9.74 4.27
CA THR A 15 15.81 -10.59 3.99
C THR A 15 14.73 -10.44 5.07
N THR A 16 15.14 -10.34 6.33
CA THR A 16 14.21 -10.19 7.46
C THR A 16 13.58 -8.81 7.47
N LEU A 17 14.37 -7.77 7.23
CA LEU A 17 13.88 -6.39 7.14
C LEU A 17 12.95 -6.22 5.94
N ASP A 18 13.29 -6.76 4.78
CA ASP A 18 12.43 -6.75 3.59
C ASP A 18 11.08 -7.41 3.88
N ARG A 19 11.06 -8.52 4.63
CA ARG A 19 9.81 -9.20 5.02
C ARG A 19 8.98 -8.37 5.99
N MET A 20 9.62 -7.70 6.97
CA MET A 20 8.92 -6.85 7.94
C MET A 20 8.33 -5.60 7.27
N VAL A 21 9.12 -4.93 6.42
CA VAL A 21 8.73 -3.69 5.76
C VAL A 21 7.66 -3.95 4.70
N ARG A 22 7.69 -5.10 4.01
CA ARG A 22 6.77 -5.42 2.93
C ARG A 22 5.29 -5.23 3.31
N ARG A 23 4.88 -5.74 4.47
CA ARG A 23 3.48 -5.63 4.92
C ARG A 23 3.09 -4.18 5.18
N SER A 24 3.92 -3.44 5.90
CA SER A 24 3.67 -2.03 6.22
C SER A 24 3.59 -1.17 4.96
N VAL A 25 4.46 -1.42 3.98
CA VAL A 25 4.43 -0.73 2.69
C VAL A 25 3.18 -1.10 1.89
N GLU A 26 2.80 -2.37 1.84
CA GLU A 26 1.56 -2.79 1.16
C GLU A 26 0.32 -2.12 1.79
N GLU A 27 0.23 -2.09 3.11
CA GLU A 27 -0.86 -1.41 3.83
C GLU A 27 -0.86 0.10 3.54
N THR A 28 0.32 0.74 3.56
CA THR A 28 0.47 2.17 3.29
C THR A 28 0.07 2.53 1.86
N LEU A 29 0.53 1.76 0.87
CA LEU A 29 0.20 2.00 -0.54
C LEU A 29 -1.30 1.84 -0.79
N ASN A 30 -1.93 0.84 -0.18
CA ASN A 30 -3.38 0.65 -0.29
C ASN A 30 -4.15 1.81 0.36
N ALA A 31 -3.68 2.32 1.51
CA ALA A 31 -4.28 3.49 2.15
C ALA A 31 -4.13 4.75 1.30
N MET A 32 -2.97 4.96 0.68
CA MET A 32 -2.75 6.08 -0.25
C MET A 32 -3.68 6.02 -1.46
N LEU A 33 -3.87 4.83 -2.05
CA LEU A 33 -4.80 4.64 -3.17
C LEU A 33 -6.25 4.96 -2.76
N ASP A 34 -6.66 4.57 -1.55
CA ASP A 34 -7.99 4.91 -1.04
C ASP A 34 -8.13 6.41 -0.79
N ALA A 35 -7.09 7.09 -0.27
CA ALA A 35 -7.08 8.54 -0.09
C ALA A 35 -7.14 9.30 -1.43
N GLU A 36 -6.36 8.89 -2.42
CA GLU A 36 -6.40 9.45 -3.77
C GLU A 36 -7.80 9.30 -4.40
N ALA A 37 -8.46 8.16 -4.17
CA ALA A 37 -9.84 7.97 -4.61
C ALA A 37 -10.83 8.90 -3.89
N ASP A 38 -10.62 9.25 -2.62
CA ASP A 38 -11.42 10.26 -1.93
C ASP A 38 -11.22 11.64 -2.56
N GLU A 39 -9.98 12.02 -2.89
CA GLU A 39 -9.66 13.29 -3.57
C GLU A 39 -10.32 13.37 -4.96
N ILE A 40 -10.21 12.32 -5.78
CA ILE A 40 -10.81 12.27 -7.12
C ILE A 40 -12.34 12.35 -7.03
N THR A 41 -12.94 11.60 -6.09
CA THR A 41 -14.40 11.60 -5.93
C THR A 41 -14.93 12.86 -5.26
N GLY A 42 -14.07 13.63 -4.58
CA GLY A 42 -14.44 14.81 -3.80
C GLY A 42 -15.22 14.49 -2.53
N ALA A 43 -15.22 13.22 -2.09
CA ALA A 43 -15.97 12.78 -0.91
C ALA A 43 -15.40 11.48 -0.35
N ALA A 44 -15.35 11.36 0.96
CA ALA A 44 -14.96 10.13 1.63
C ALA A 44 -15.93 8.98 1.32
N ARG A 45 -15.50 7.76 1.62
CA ARG A 45 -16.34 6.56 1.47
C ARG A 45 -17.63 6.69 2.29
N TYR A 46 -18.77 6.53 1.59
CA TYR A 46 -20.13 6.67 2.14
C TYR A 46 -20.51 8.06 2.65
N GLU A 47 -19.65 9.06 2.52
CA GLU A 47 -20.00 10.44 2.82
C GLU A 47 -21.13 10.91 1.88
N ARG A 48 -22.01 11.80 2.37
CA ARG A 48 -22.99 12.46 1.51
C ARG A 48 -22.49 13.88 1.27
N SER A 49 -22.03 14.15 0.05
CA SER A 49 -21.59 15.47 -0.39
C SER A 49 -22.25 15.79 -1.73
N GLY A 50 -22.69 17.05 -1.88
CA GLY A 50 -23.18 17.58 -3.16
C GLY A 50 -22.07 17.74 -4.19
N ASP A 51 -20.82 17.81 -3.75
CA ASP A 51 -19.63 18.00 -4.59
C ASP A 51 -19.06 16.67 -5.12
N ARG A 52 -19.75 15.52 -4.87
CA ARG A 52 -19.28 14.20 -5.31
C ARG A 52 -19.24 14.12 -6.84
N LYS A 53 -18.04 13.90 -7.39
CA LYS A 53 -17.77 13.84 -8.84
C LYS A 53 -17.83 12.45 -9.43
N ALA A 54 -17.52 11.42 -8.64
CA ALA A 54 -17.47 10.03 -9.08
C ALA A 54 -17.90 9.06 -7.98
N TYR A 55 -18.19 7.81 -8.38
CA TYR A 55 -18.65 6.77 -7.47
C TYR A 55 -17.67 5.60 -7.40
N ARG A 56 -17.45 5.07 -6.19
CA ARG A 56 -16.65 3.85 -5.98
C ARG A 56 -17.39 2.61 -6.48
N ALA A 57 -16.72 1.81 -7.31
CA ALA A 57 -17.24 0.60 -7.94
C ALA A 57 -16.43 -0.66 -7.53
N GLY A 58 -16.01 -0.70 -6.26
CA GLY A 58 -15.16 -1.75 -5.70
C GLY A 58 -13.69 -1.57 -6.05
N HIS A 59 -12.94 -2.67 -6.05
CA HIS A 59 -11.49 -2.70 -6.30
C HIS A 59 -11.14 -3.82 -7.27
N TYR A 60 -10.02 -3.70 -7.97
CA TYR A 60 -9.34 -4.85 -8.59
C TYR A 60 -7.97 -5.07 -7.95
N LYS A 61 -7.46 -6.30 -8.03
CA LYS A 61 -6.12 -6.63 -7.57
C LYS A 61 -5.10 -6.36 -8.66
N ARG A 62 -3.97 -5.76 -8.30
CA ARG A 62 -2.80 -5.60 -9.18
C ARG A 62 -1.53 -5.85 -8.39
N ASP A 63 -0.64 -6.66 -8.92
CA ASP A 63 0.64 -6.92 -8.29
C ASP A 63 1.67 -5.85 -8.69
N LEU A 64 2.39 -5.33 -7.71
CA LEU A 64 3.53 -4.44 -7.88
C LEU A 64 4.80 -5.17 -7.48
N THR A 65 5.76 -5.30 -8.41
CA THR A 65 7.06 -5.89 -8.11
C THR A 65 7.99 -4.83 -7.54
N VAL A 66 8.47 -5.03 -6.31
CA VAL A 66 9.47 -4.18 -5.65
C VAL A 66 10.67 -5.02 -5.21
N LYS A 67 11.75 -4.38 -4.72
CA LYS A 67 12.95 -5.07 -4.21
C LYS A 67 12.63 -6.14 -3.17
N ALA A 68 11.72 -5.82 -2.24
CA ALA A 68 11.26 -6.73 -1.18
C ALA A 68 10.25 -7.81 -1.64
N GLY A 69 10.00 -7.94 -2.96
CA GLY A 69 9.11 -8.94 -3.56
C GLY A 69 7.84 -8.36 -4.19
N LYS A 70 6.85 -9.21 -4.46
CA LYS A 70 5.56 -8.80 -5.03
C LYS A 70 4.60 -8.30 -3.95
N MET A 71 4.01 -7.12 -4.14
CA MET A 71 2.98 -6.56 -3.26
C MET A 71 1.63 -6.60 -3.96
N SER A 72 0.56 -6.97 -3.23
CA SER A 72 -0.79 -7.00 -3.81
C SER A 72 -1.52 -5.70 -3.50
N LEU A 73 -1.79 -4.90 -4.54
CA LEU A 73 -2.52 -3.65 -4.42
C LEU A 73 -4.00 -3.86 -4.74
N LYS A 74 -4.87 -3.24 -3.95
CA LYS A 74 -6.31 -3.14 -4.16
C LYS A 74 -6.58 -1.77 -4.79
N VAL A 75 -6.54 -1.72 -6.11
CA VAL A 75 -6.73 -0.45 -6.84
C VAL A 75 -8.23 -0.12 -6.89
N PRO A 76 -8.65 1.06 -6.40
CA PRO A 76 -10.04 1.49 -6.46
C PRO A 76 -10.52 1.61 -7.91
N LYS A 77 -11.76 1.16 -8.15
CA LYS A 77 -12.47 1.42 -9.40
C LYS A 77 -13.40 2.60 -9.18
N LEU A 78 -13.30 3.60 -10.03
CA LEU A 78 -14.19 4.76 -10.02
C LEU A 78 -15.06 4.77 -11.28
N LYS A 79 -16.32 5.13 -11.12
CA LYS A 79 -17.29 5.30 -12.20
C LYS A 79 -17.66 6.79 -12.29
N GLY A 80 -17.55 7.34 -13.49
CA GLY A 80 -17.84 8.76 -13.75
C GLY A 80 -16.70 9.71 -13.40
N ALA A 81 -15.52 9.19 -13.05
CA ALA A 81 -14.30 10.00 -13.01
C ALA A 81 -13.91 10.34 -14.47
N VAL A 82 -13.64 11.63 -14.74
CA VAL A 82 -13.25 12.18 -16.05
C VAL A 82 -11.82 12.68 -15.96
#